data_AF-A0AAD0YBD1-F1
#
_entry.id   AF-A0AAD0YBD1-F1
#
_cell.length_a   1.000
_cell.length_b   1.000
_cell.length_c   1.000
_cell.angle_alpha   90.00
_cell.angle_beta   90.00
_cell.angle_gamma   90.00
#
_symmetry.space_group_name_H-M   'P 1'
#
loop_
_entity.id
_entity.type
_entity.pdbx_description
1 polymer ?
#
loop_
_entity_poly.entity_id
_entity_poly.type
_entity_poly.pdbx_seq_one_letter_code
_entity_poly.pdbx_strand_id
1 'polypeptide(L)'
;METKKVLTRQNKPTDEISETVEKLYKGIRLTFTEVFYYDFEVDENTGMVSDKLNKYYTKNQMERNMKALKNAYLVSKGAASPNEIRDFRKKLHISASTFSIILGFSKNTIANIENEGIMSLSSGRLIKTCLDNKIILNKYVQMCDLLDNDKKDSISKQLLKEQD
;
A
#
# COMPACT_ATOMS: atom_id res chain seq x y z
N MET A 1 20.00 4.36 -2.59
CA MET A 1 19.32 5.55 -3.14
C MET A 1 19.72 6.71 -2.27
N GLU A 2 20.51 7.66 -2.79
CA GLU A 2 20.81 8.91 -2.07
C GLU A 2 19.51 9.73 -1.99
N THR A 3 18.95 9.84 -0.78
CA THR A 3 17.89 10.79 -0.48
C THR A 3 18.48 12.19 -0.66
N LYS A 4 17.95 12.97 -1.62
CA LYS A 4 18.27 14.39 -1.76
C LYS A 4 17.99 15.07 -0.41
N LYS A 5 19.05 15.45 0.32
CA LYS A 5 18.92 16.13 1.61
C LYS A 5 18.23 17.47 1.40
N VAL A 6 17.14 17.70 2.13
CA VAL A 6 16.44 19.00 2.14
C VAL A 6 17.12 19.89 3.17
N LEU A 7 17.28 21.18 2.86
CA LEU A 7 17.81 22.14 3.82
C LEU A 7 16.67 22.65 4.71
N THR A 8 16.93 22.65 6.02
CA THR A 8 16.11 23.35 7.02
C THR A 8 16.21 24.86 6.84
N ARG A 9 15.36 25.62 7.52
CA ARG A 9 15.43 27.09 7.56
C ARG A 9 16.74 27.65 8.11
N GLN A 10 17.53 26.85 8.82
CA GLN A 10 18.89 27.18 9.26
C GLN A 10 19.98 26.73 8.27
N ASN A 11 19.63 26.36 7.04
CA ASN A 11 20.54 25.80 6.03
C ASN A 11 21.29 24.53 6.47
N LYS A 12 20.75 23.81 7.46
CA LYS A 12 21.27 22.49 7.86
C LYS A 12 20.54 21.41 7.08
N PRO A 13 21.24 20.40 6.54
CA PRO A 13 20.57 19.28 5.90
C PRO A 13 19.73 18.50 6.93
N THR A 14 18.56 18.03 6.50
CA THR A 14 17.72 17.09 7.25
C THR A 14 17.42 15.87 6.41
N ASP A 15 17.34 14.72 7.08
CA ASP A 15 16.95 13.45 6.48
C ASP A 15 15.43 13.24 6.62
N GLU A 16 14.85 12.48 5.69
CA GLU A 16 13.44 12.11 5.76
C GLU A 16 13.25 11.10 6.89
N ILE A 17 12.28 11.37 7.75
CA ILE A 17 11.93 10.52 8.89
C ILE A 17 10.63 9.81 8.56
N SER A 18 10.55 8.54 8.95
CA SER A 18 9.31 7.76 8.90
C SER A 18 8.94 7.27 10.30
N GLU A 19 7.67 7.38 10.65
CA GLU A 19 7.14 7.02 11.97
C GLU A 19 5.81 6.28 11.80
N THR A 20 5.55 5.27 12.64
CA THR A 20 4.23 4.68 12.75
C THR A 20 3.36 5.52 13.68
N VAL A 21 2.28 6.09 13.14
CA VAL A 21 1.36 6.95 13.90
C VAL A 21 -0.01 6.31 14.04
N GLU A 22 -0.68 6.58 15.16
CA GLU A 22 -2.08 6.24 15.39
C GLU A 22 -2.95 7.48 15.20
N LYS A 23 -4.04 7.34 14.43
CA LYS A 23 -4.98 8.45 14.17
C LYS A 23 -6.42 7.98 14.25
N LEU A 24 -7.25 8.73 14.97
CA LEU A 24 -8.69 8.57 14.93
C LEU A 24 -9.24 9.20 13.64
N TYR A 25 -9.80 8.38 12.75
CA TYR A 25 -10.41 8.84 11.51
C TYR A 25 -11.77 8.18 11.33
N LYS A 26 -12.82 9.01 11.23
CA LYS A 26 -14.23 8.55 11.11
C LYS A 26 -14.62 7.51 12.18
N GLY A 27 -14.17 7.72 13.41
CA GLY A 27 -14.47 6.84 14.56
C GLY A 27 -13.65 5.56 14.62
N ILE A 28 -12.66 5.37 13.72
CA ILE A 28 -11.80 4.18 13.69
C ILE A 28 -10.37 4.60 14.02
N ARG A 29 -9.73 3.86 14.92
CA ARG A 29 -8.29 4.00 15.19
C ARG A 29 -7.52 3.33 14.05
N LEU A 30 -6.75 4.12 13.33
CA LEU A 30 -5.94 3.68 12.21
C LEU A 30 -4.47 3.83 12.53
N THR A 31 -3.67 2.87 12.08
CA THR A 31 -2.22 2.88 12.21
C THR A 31 -1.62 2.90 10.82
N PHE A 32 -0.72 3.85 10.54
CA PHE A 32 -0.04 3.96 9.25
C PHE A 32 1.35 4.59 9.42
N THR A 33 2.21 4.39 8.43
CA THR A 33 3.52 5.04 8.38
C THR A 33 3.37 6.45 7.80
N GLU A 34 3.77 7.45 8.57
CA GLU A 34 3.87 8.85 8.18
C GLU A 34 5.32 9.20 7.86
N VAL A 35 5.54 10.00 6.81
CA VAL A 35 6.87 10.52 6.43
C VAL A 35 6.90 12.05 6.51
N PHE A 36 7.97 12.60 7.07
CA PHE A 36 8.13 14.05 7.28
C PHE A 36 9.61 14.44 7.45
N TYR A 37 9.86 15.75 7.52
CA TYR A 37 11.13 16.33 7.97
C TYR A 37 10.93 17.06 9.30
N TYR A 38 11.95 17.16 10.13
CA TYR A 38 11.97 18.16 11.20
C TYR A 38 12.54 19.47 10.65
N ASP A 39 11.84 20.57 10.89
CA ASP A 39 12.30 21.90 10.54
C ASP A 39 11.91 22.90 11.63
N PHE A 40 12.61 24.01 11.65
CA PHE A 40 12.40 25.06 12.63
C PHE A 40 11.10 25.82 12.35
N GLU A 41 10.37 26.10 13.43
CA GLU A 41 9.16 26.91 13.41
C GLU A 41 9.52 28.38 13.14
N VAL A 42 8.73 29.02 12.27
CA VAL A 42 8.83 30.46 12.01
C VAL A 42 7.66 31.12 12.70
N ASP A 43 7.95 32.14 13.49
CA ASP A 43 6.92 33.01 14.02
C ASP A 43 6.35 33.85 12.87
N GLU A 44 5.08 33.64 12.54
CA GLU A 44 4.40 34.33 11.43
C GLU A 44 4.28 35.84 11.64
N ASN A 45 4.34 36.33 12.88
CA ASN A 45 4.24 37.75 13.18
C ASN A 45 5.57 38.48 13.04
N THR A 46 6.68 37.81 13.38
CA THR A 46 8.02 38.41 13.41
C THR A 46 8.91 37.97 12.25
N GLY A 47 8.57 36.88 11.56
CA GLY A 47 9.40 36.23 10.55
C GLY A 47 10.66 35.57 11.11
N MET A 48 10.82 35.54 12.44
CA MET A 48 12.00 34.97 13.08
C MET A 48 11.90 33.44 13.18
N VAL A 49 13.02 32.77 12.92
CA VAL A 49 13.15 31.32 13.09
C VAL A 49 13.39 31.04 14.58
N SER A 50 12.50 30.25 15.19
CA SER A 50 12.66 29.79 16.57
C SER A 50 13.55 28.55 16.64
N ASP A 51 14.01 28.19 17.84
CA ASP A 51 14.74 26.95 18.09
C ASP A 51 13.85 25.70 18.20
N LYS A 52 12.52 25.86 18.03
CA LYS A 52 11.57 24.76 18.14
C LYS A 52 11.45 24.02 16.81
N LEU A 53 11.59 22.69 16.87
CA LEU A 53 11.42 21.80 15.72
C LEU A 53 9.98 21.28 15.65
N ASN A 54 9.37 21.37 14.47
CA ASN A 54 8.06 20.80 14.16
C ASN A 54 8.14 19.87 12.95
N LYS A 55 7.14 19.00 12.80
CA LYS A 55 6.97 18.17 11.60
C LYS A 55 6.63 19.07 10.42
N TYR A 56 7.48 19.07 9.40
CA TYR A 56 7.28 19.75 8.13
C TYR A 56 7.09 18.73 7.01
N TYR A 57 6.15 19.00 6.10
CA TYR A 57 5.80 18.10 5.02
C TYR A 57 5.99 18.79 3.68
N THR A 58 6.76 18.15 2.82
CA THR A 58 6.74 18.48 1.39
C THR A 58 5.42 18.02 0.77
N LYS A 59 5.03 18.62 -0.36
CA LYS A 59 3.84 18.20 -1.12
C LYS A 59 3.84 16.68 -1.40
N ASN A 60 4.97 16.14 -1.82
CA ASN A 60 5.11 14.70 -2.10
C ASN A 60 4.96 13.83 -0.84
N GLN A 61 5.45 14.30 0.33
CA GLN A 61 5.24 13.60 1.60
C GLN A 61 3.77 13.64 2.03
N MET A 62 3.10 14.79 1.90
CA MET A 62 1.66 14.89 2.18
C MET A 62 0.86 13.92 1.32
N GLU A 63 1.14 13.84 0.02
CA GLU A 63 0.47 12.90 -0.88
C GLU A 63 0.69 11.44 -0.46
N ARG A 64 1.93 11.06 -0.12
CA ARG A 64 2.25 9.71 0.41
C ARG A 64 1.53 9.43 1.73
N ASN A 65 1.51 10.37 2.67
CA ASN A 65 0.84 10.22 3.96
C ASN A 65 -0.68 10.08 3.80
N MET A 66 -1.28 10.84 2.88
CA MET A 66 -2.71 10.72 2.58
C MET A 66 -3.05 9.38 1.92
N LYS A 67 -2.19 8.88 1.02
CA LYS A 67 -2.33 7.53 0.47
C LYS A 67 -2.24 6.47 1.57
N ALA A 68 -1.26 6.58 2.48
CA ALA A 68 -1.09 5.65 3.60
C ALA A 68 -2.30 5.63 4.54
N LEU A 69 -2.81 6.81 4.93
CA LEU A 69 -4.02 6.93 5.75
C LEU A 69 -5.25 6.32 5.05
N LYS A 70 -5.46 6.65 3.76
CA LYS A 70 -6.58 6.11 2.98
C LYS A 70 -6.49 4.58 2.90
N ASN A 71 -5.29 4.04 2.67
CA ASN A 71 -5.07 2.62 2.59
C ASN A 71 -5.36 1.92 3.93
N ALA A 72 -4.84 2.46 5.04
CA ALA A 72 -5.14 1.95 6.39
C ALA A 72 -6.65 1.94 6.68
N TYR A 73 -7.36 3.00 6.27
CA TYR A 73 -8.82 3.06 6.39
C TYR A 73 -9.51 1.94 5.59
N LEU A 74 -9.13 1.73 4.32
CA LEU A 74 -9.73 0.67 3.50
C LEU A 74 -9.45 -0.72 4.06
N VAL A 75 -8.22 -0.98 4.52
CA VAL A 75 -7.84 -2.25 5.17
C VAL A 75 -8.68 -2.48 6.42
N SER A 76 -8.86 -1.46 7.27
CA SER A 76 -9.72 -1.55 8.47
C SER A 76 -11.19 -1.87 8.14
N LYS A 77 -11.63 -1.62 6.90
CA LYS A 77 -12.97 -1.93 6.38
C LYS A 77 -13.06 -3.28 5.67
N GLY A 78 -12.02 -4.11 5.76
CA GLY A 78 -11.97 -5.47 5.23
C GLY A 78 -11.36 -5.59 3.84
N ALA A 79 -10.56 -4.61 3.39
CA ALA A 79 -9.80 -4.73 2.16
C ALA A 79 -8.44 -5.41 2.40
N ALA A 80 -7.91 -6.13 1.41
CA ALA A 80 -6.61 -6.78 1.51
C ALA A 80 -5.47 -5.76 1.51
N SER A 81 -4.50 -5.90 2.41
CA SER A 81 -3.38 -4.95 2.45
C SER A 81 -2.42 -5.16 1.28
N PRO A 82 -1.73 -4.12 0.78
CA PRO A 82 -0.74 -4.25 -0.30
C PRO A 82 0.35 -5.31 -0.04
N ASN A 83 0.82 -5.40 1.21
CA ASN A 83 1.82 -6.39 1.61
C ASN A 83 1.23 -7.80 1.59
N GLU A 84 0.03 -7.99 2.15
CA GLU A 84 -0.68 -9.26 2.13
C GLU A 84 -0.89 -9.78 0.69
N ILE A 85 -1.28 -8.91 -0.24
CA ILE A 85 -1.44 -9.26 -1.67
C ILE A 85 -0.10 -9.72 -2.25
N ARG A 86 0.96 -8.95 -2.01
CA ARG A 86 2.30 -9.23 -2.52
C ARG A 86 2.84 -10.56 -1.98
N ASP A 87 2.68 -10.80 -0.69
CA ASP A 87 3.21 -11.97 -0.01
C ASP A 87 2.46 -13.23 -0.46
N PHE A 88 1.12 -13.17 -0.51
CA PHE A 88 0.30 -14.25 -1.05
C PHE A 88 0.71 -14.62 -2.47
N ARG A 89 0.84 -13.61 -3.33
CA ARG A 89 1.17 -13.79 -4.74
C ARG A 89 2.57 -14.38 -4.93
N LYS A 90 3.54 -13.91 -4.14
CA LYS A 90 4.92 -14.43 -4.15
C LYS A 90 4.99 -15.88 -3.70
N LYS A 91 4.22 -16.24 -2.66
CA LYS A 91 4.13 -17.62 -2.15
C LYS A 91 3.67 -18.59 -3.23
N LEU A 92 2.71 -18.17 -4.06
CA LEU A 92 2.19 -18.93 -5.20
C LEU A 92 2.97 -18.72 -6.51
N HIS A 93 4.08 -17.97 -6.49
CA HIS A 93 4.86 -17.65 -7.68
C HIS A 93 4.05 -17.05 -8.85
N ILE A 94 2.93 -16.40 -8.58
CA ILE A 94 2.10 -15.75 -9.60
C ILE A 94 2.71 -14.36 -9.86
N SER A 95 2.73 -13.86 -11.10
CA SER A 95 3.19 -12.48 -11.35
C SER A 95 2.07 -11.45 -11.08
N ALA A 96 2.37 -10.19 -10.76
CA ALA A 96 1.33 -9.17 -10.48
C ALA A 96 0.40 -8.98 -11.69
N SER A 97 0.95 -9.07 -12.89
CA SER A 97 0.19 -8.99 -14.13
C SER A 97 -0.72 -10.20 -14.33
N THR A 98 -0.21 -11.40 -14.09
CA THR A 98 -1.01 -12.63 -14.11
C THR A 98 -2.15 -12.57 -13.08
N PHE A 99 -1.85 -12.13 -11.86
CA PHE A 99 -2.86 -12.03 -10.80
C PHE A 99 -3.93 -10.98 -11.12
N SER A 100 -3.53 -9.86 -11.73
CA SER A 100 -4.49 -8.86 -12.21
C SER A 100 -5.48 -9.44 -13.21
N ILE A 101 -4.95 -10.19 -14.19
CA ILE A 101 -5.76 -10.80 -15.25
C ILE A 101 -6.69 -11.88 -14.69
N ILE A 102 -6.22 -12.72 -13.77
CA ILE A 102 -7.05 -13.74 -13.08
C ILE A 102 -8.27 -13.10 -12.41
N LEU A 103 -8.08 -11.95 -11.76
CA LEU A 103 -9.14 -11.24 -11.05
C LEU A 103 -10.00 -10.35 -11.96
N GLY A 104 -9.77 -10.36 -13.27
CA GLY A 104 -10.51 -9.55 -14.24
C GLY A 104 -10.13 -8.06 -14.24
N PHE A 105 -8.97 -7.71 -13.71
CA PHE A 105 -8.44 -6.34 -13.75
C PHE A 105 -7.52 -6.11 -14.95
N SER A 106 -7.24 -4.84 -15.24
CA SER A 106 -6.17 -4.48 -16.19
C SER A 106 -4.80 -4.95 -15.67
N LYS A 107 -3.88 -5.25 -16.60
CA LYS A 107 -2.58 -5.92 -16.33
C LYS A 107 -1.73 -5.28 -15.23
N ASN A 108 -1.87 -3.97 -14.98
CA ASN A 108 -1.04 -3.24 -14.02
C ASN A 108 -1.73 -2.98 -12.68
N THR A 109 -3.01 -3.34 -12.53
CA THR A 109 -3.80 -2.96 -11.34
C THR A 109 -3.21 -3.51 -10.06
N ILE A 110 -2.84 -4.80 -10.00
CA ILE A 110 -2.26 -5.37 -8.78
C ILE A 110 -0.89 -4.73 -8.48
N ALA A 111 -0.06 -4.49 -9.50
CA ALA A 111 1.22 -3.82 -9.30
C ALA A 111 1.04 -2.40 -8.75
N ASN A 112 0.05 -1.66 -9.26
CA ASN A 112 -0.30 -0.33 -8.75
C ASN A 112 -0.83 -0.41 -7.32
N ILE A 113 -1.67 -1.39 -6.98
CA ILE A 113 -2.15 -1.58 -5.60
C ILE A 113 -1.00 -1.93 -4.65
N GLU A 114 -0.09 -2.82 -5.07
CA GLU A 114 1.09 -3.21 -4.29
C GLU A 114 2.01 -2.01 -4.00
N ASN A 115 2.06 -1.00 -4.87
CA ASN A 115 2.97 0.14 -4.76
C ASN A 115 2.31 1.43 -4.22
N GLU A 116 1.07 1.71 -4.63
CA GLU A 116 0.37 2.97 -4.34
C GLU A 116 -0.80 2.81 -3.36
N GLY A 117 -1.19 1.58 -3.05
CA GLY A 117 -2.30 1.26 -2.17
C GLY A 117 -3.62 1.00 -2.90
N ILE A 118 -4.63 0.60 -2.12
CA ILE A 118 -5.91 0.13 -2.65
C ILE A 118 -6.71 1.28 -3.27
N MET A 119 -7.19 1.08 -4.50
CA MET A 119 -7.93 2.10 -5.26
C MET A 119 -9.36 2.30 -4.74
N SER A 120 -10.05 1.21 -4.40
CA SER A 120 -11.45 1.22 -3.95
C SER A 120 -11.71 0.10 -2.93
N LEU A 121 -12.74 0.28 -2.10
CA LEU A 121 -13.14 -0.72 -1.10
C LEU A 121 -13.64 -2.01 -1.75
N SER A 122 -14.38 -1.93 -2.86
CA SER A 122 -14.92 -3.10 -3.57
C SER A 122 -13.81 -3.96 -4.16
N SER A 123 -12.85 -3.35 -4.87
CA SER A 123 -11.70 -4.07 -5.41
C SER A 123 -10.86 -4.68 -4.30
N GLY A 124 -10.60 -3.93 -3.22
CA GLY A 124 -9.85 -4.42 -2.08
C GLY A 124 -10.51 -5.61 -1.36
N ARG A 125 -11.84 -5.60 -1.23
CA ARG A 125 -12.61 -6.72 -0.66
C ARG A 125 -12.66 -7.92 -1.58
N LEU A 126 -12.82 -7.73 -2.88
CA LEU A 126 -12.76 -8.83 -3.86
C LEU A 126 -11.43 -9.58 -3.74
N ILE A 127 -10.33 -8.82 -3.71
CA ILE A 127 -8.99 -9.39 -3.53
C ILE A 127 -8.94 -10.14 -2.20
N LYS A 128 -9.36 -9.52 -1.10
CA LYS A 128 -9.38 -10.14 0.23
C LYS A 128 -10.13 -11.47 0.25
N THR A 129 -11.33 -11.52 -0.32
CA THR A 129 -12.11 -12.76 -0.47
C THR A 129 -11.34 -13.84 -1.23
N CYS A 130 -10.60 -13.47 -2.28
CA CYS A 130 -9.79 -14.43 -3.04
C CYS A 130 -8.56 -14.91 -2.25
N LEU A 131 -7.95 -14.05 -1.42
CA LEU A 131 -6.83 -14.43 -0.56
C LEU A 131 -7.28 -15.38 0.55
N ASP A 132 -8.43 -15.08 1.17
CA ASP A 132 -8.99 -15.84 2.29
C ASP A 132 -9.65 -17.16 1.83
N ASN A 133 -10.18 -17.19 0.60
CA ASN A 133 -10.88 -18.35 0.06
C ASN A 133 -10.26 -18.81 -1.28
N LYS A 134 -9.35 -19.78 -1.16
CA LYS A 134 -8.64 -20.38 -2.30
C LYS A 134 -9.57 -21.09 -3.29
N ILE A 135 -10.74 -21.56 -2.86
CA ILE A 135 -11.73 -22.17 -3.76
C ILE A 135 -12.30 -21.11 -4.71
N ILE A 136 -12.59 -19.91 -4.18
CA ILE A 136 -13.06 -18.78 -4.99
C ILE A 136 -11.95 -18.38 -5.98
N LEU A 137 -10.72 -18.21 -5.51
CA LEU A 137 -9.60 -17.88 -6.41
C LEU A 137 -9.39 -18.95 -7.48
N ASN A 138 -9.49 -20.23 -7.13
CA ASN A 138 -9.37 -21.32 -8.08
C ASN A 138 -10.45 -21.23 -9.18
N LYS A 139 -11.69 -20.86 -8.84
CA LYS A 139 -12.73 -20.61 -9.85
C LYS A 139 -12.33 -19.49 -10.82
N TYR A 140 -11.78 -18.39 -10.32
CA TYR A 140 -11.27 -17.31 -11.17
C TYR A 140 -10.14 -17.78 -12.09
N VAL A 141 -9.21 -18.59 -11.59
CA VAL A 141 -8.13 -19.16 -12.40
C VAL A 141 -8.69 -20.03 -13.53
N GLN A 142 -9.64 -20.91 -13.21
CA GLN A 142 -10.24 -21.81 -14.19
C GLN A 142 -11.03 -21.07 -15.27
N MET A 143 -11.77 -20.02 -14.89
CA MET A 143 -12.55 -19.16 -15.79
C MET A 143 -11.70 -18.18 -16.61
N CYS A 144 -10.39 -18.07 -16.36
CA CYS A 144 -9.55 -17.08 -17.03
C CYS A 144 -9.08 -17.58 -18.40
N ASP A 145 -9.70 -17.14 -19.49
CA ASP A 145 -9.35 -17.58 -20.86
C ASP A 145 -7.98 -17.09 -21.35
N LEU A 146 -7.43 -16.07 -20.68
CA LEU A 146 -6.12 -15.49 -21.01
C LEU A 146 -4.94 -16.29 -20.44
N LEU A 147 -5.21 -17.38 -19.72
CA LEU A 147 -4.22 -18.27 -19.14
C LEU A 147 -4.19 -19.61 -19.87
N ASP A 148 -2.98 -20.06 -20.21
CA ASP A 148 -2.76 -21.40 -20.75
C ASP A 148 -3.15 -22.47 -19.73
N ASN A 149 -3.65 -23.61 -20.21
CA ASN A 149 -4.09 -24.72 -19.35
C ASN A 149 -2.99 -25.22 -18.39
N ASP A 150 -1.74 -25.30 -18.85
CA ASP A 150 -0.61 -25.71 -18.00
C ASP A 150 -0.40 -24.77 -16.81
N LYS A 151 -0.58 -23.45 -17.02
CA LYS A 151 -0.48 -22.46 -15.95
C LYS A 151 -1.68 -22.54 -15.01
N LYS A 152 -2.89 -22.75 -15.53
CA LYS A 152 -4.09 -22.97 -14.71
C LYS A 152 -3.89 -24.15 -13.78
N ASP A 153 -3.41 -25.27 -14.29
CA ASP A 153 -3.17 -26.48 -13.51
C ASP A 153 -2.08 -26.30 -12.46
N SER A 154 -0.98 -25.62 -12.80
CA SER A 154 0.10 -25.31 -11.87
C SER A 154 -0.40 -24.48 -10.67
N ILE A 155 -1.12 -23.39 -10.95
CA ILE A 155 -1.68 -22.50 -9.91
C ILE A 155 -2.71 -23.27 -9.07
N SER A 156 -3.61 -24.01 -9.70
CA SER A 156 -4.66 -24.77 -9.01
C SER A 156 -4.08 -25.82 -8.06
N LYS A 157 -3.03 -26.53 -8.49
CA LYS A 157 -2.31 -27.50 -7.64
C LYS A 157 -1.67 -26.82 -6.43
N GLN A 158 -1.06 -25.65 -6.61
CA GLN A 158 -0.48 -24.91 -5.48
C GLN A 158 -1.55 -24.42 -4.49
N LEU A 159 -2.70 -23.96 -4.99
CA LEU A 159 -3.81 -23.53 -4.14
C LEU A 159 -4.37 -24.68 -3.28
N LEU A 160 -4.44 -25.89 -3.81
CA LEU A 160 -4.96 -27.08 -3.12
C LEU A 160 -3.95 -27.70 -2.14
N LYS A 161 -2.65 -27.68 -2.45
CA LYS A 161 -1.59 -28.23 -1.58
C LYS A 161 -1.45 -27.54 -0.23
N GLU A 162 -1.95 -26.32 -0.10
CA GLU A 162 -1.91 -25.54 1.14
C GLU A 162 -3.26 -25.54 1.88
N GLN A 163 -4.08 -26.57 1.68
CA GLN A 163 -5.28 -26.84 2.48
C GLN A 163 -5.07 -27.93 3.54
N ASP A 164 -3.97 -28.70 3.43
CA ASP A 164 -3.50 -29.69 4.40
C ASP A 164 -2.47 -29.07 5.36
#